data_AF-A0A2J8L0K9-F1
#
_entry.id   AF-A0A2J8L0K9-F1
#
_cell.length_a   1.000
_cell.length_b   1.000
_cell.length_c   1.000
_cell.angle_alpha   90.00
_cell.angle_beta   90.00
_cell.angle_gamma   90.00
#
_symmetry.space_group_name_H-M   'P 1'
#
loop_
_entity.id
_entity.type
_entity.pdbx_description
1 polymer ?
#
loop_
_entity_poly.entity_id
_entity_poly.type
_entity_poly.pdbx_seq_one_letter_code
_entity_poly.pdbx_strand_id
1 'polypeptide(L)' 'MLREDSMMEYLKIAQDLEMYGVNYFEIKNKKGTELWLGVDALGLNIYEHDD' A
#
# COMPACT_ATOMS: atom_id res chain seq x y z
N MET A 1 -8.23 -27.74 9.77
CA MET A 1 -8.15 -26.27 9.84
C MET A 1 -9.55 -25.76 9.55
N LEU A 2 -10.15 -24.94 10.42
CA LEU A 2 -11.46 -24.35 10.12
C LEU A 2 -11.28 -23.34 8.98
N ARG A 3 -12.33 -23.14 8.18
CA ARG A 3 -12.28 -22.20 7.05
C ARG A 3 -11.89 -20.78 7.51
N GLU A 4 -12.38 -20.38 8.66
CA GLU A 4 -12.09 -19.08 9.29
C GLU A 4 -10.61 -18.95 9.67
N ASP A 5 -10.03 -19.98 10.26
CA ASP A 5 -8.59 -20.02 10.57
C ASP A 5 -7.76 -19.90 9.28
N SER A 6 -8.14 -20.64 8.22
CA SER A 6 -7.45 -20.55 6.93
C SER A 6 -7.56 -19.16 6.29
N MET A 7 -8.72 -18.50 6.41
CA MET A 7 -8.90 -17.11 5.92
C MET A 7 -8.06 -16.12 6.75
N MET A 8 -7.98 -16.31 8.07
CA MET A 8 -7.18 -15.47 8.94
C MET A 8 -5.69 -15.60 8.65
N GLU A 9 -5.18 -16.83 8.51
CA GLU A 9 -3.77 -17.06 8.16
C GLU A 9 -3.42 -16.48 6.78
N TYR A 10 -4.34 -16.54 5.81
CA TYR A 10 -4.14 -15.90 4.53
C TYR A 10 -3.98 -14.38 4.66
N LEU A 11 -4.87 -13.72 5.40
CA LEU A 11 -4.80 -12.27 5.60
C LEU A 11 -3.57 -11.84 6.41
N LYS A 12 -3.14 -12.66 7.39
CA LYS A 12 -1.92 -12.43 8.16
C LYS A 12 -0.67 -12.40 7.30
N ILE A 13 -0.63 -13.19 6.23
CA ILE A 13 0.48 -13.18 5.26
C ILE A 13 0.29 -12.02 4.27
N ALA A 14 -0.94 -11.81 3.78
CA ALA A 14 -1.22 -10.79 2.77
C ALA A 14 -0.98 -9.36 3.28
N GLN A 15 -1.17 -9.09 4.57
CA GLN A 15 -0.94 -7.77 5.15
C GLN A 15 0.53 -7.33 5.13
N ASP A 16 1.48 -8.26 4.97
CA ASP A 16 2.91 -7.95 4.89
C ASP A 16 3.35 -7.59 3.45
N LEU A 17 2.46 -7.65 2.46
CA LEU A 17 2.76 -7.23 1.09
C LEU A 17 2.88 -5.70 1.02
N GLU A 18 3.88 -5.21 0.28
CA GLU A 18 4.23 -3.77 0.19
C GLU A 18 3.09 -2.87 -0.31
N MET A 19 2.17 -3.42 -1.10
CA MET A 19 1.02 -2.71 -1.66
C MET A 19 -0.29 -2.94 -0.88
N TYR A 20 -0.27 -3.78 0.16
CA TYR A 20 -1.50 -4.15 0.87
C TYR A 20 -2.07 -2.95 1.63
N GLY A 21 -3.34 -2.64 1.35
CA GLY A 21 -4.05 -1.56 2.04
C GLY A 21 -3.60 -0.15 1.68
N VAL A 22 -2.74 0.01 0.65
CA VAL A 22 -2.27 1.32 0.18
C VAL A 22 -3.20 1.82 -0.93
N ASN A 23 -3.70 3.04 -0.78
CA ASN A 23 -4.41 3.76 -1.84
C ASN A 23 -3.45 4.72 -2.53
N TYR A 24 -3.32 4.62 -3.86
CA TYR A 24 -2.37 5.39 -4.65
C TYR A 24 -3.04 6.57 -5.34
N PHE A 25 -2.37 7.73 -5.29
CA PHE A 25 -2.79 8.96 -5.97
C PHE A 25 -1.60 9.59 -6.69
N GLU A 26 -1.83 10.09 -7.90
CA GLU A 26 -0.82 10.88 -8.62
C GLU A 26 -0.71 12.28 -8.00
N ILE A 27 0.51 12.70 -7.67
CA ILE A 27 0.81 14.03 -7.15
C ILE A 27 2.02 14.64 -7.86
N LYS A 28 2.19 15.96 -7.69
CA LYS A 28 3.39 16.68 -8.16
C LYS A 28 4.00 17.49 -7.04
N ASN A 29 5.32 17.42 -6.90
CA ASN A 29 6.04 18.29 -5.97
C ASN A 29 6.22 19.72 -6.55
N LYS A 30 6.79 20.63 -5.76
CA LYS A 30 7.04 22.02 -6.21
C LYS A 30 7.95 22.13 -7.44
N LYS A 31 8.82 21.14 -7.68
CA LYS A 31 9.70 21.06 -8.85
C LYS A 31 8.99 20.47 -10.09
N GLY A 32 7.75 20.02 -9.95
CA GLY A 32 6.96 19.40 -11.02
C GLY A 32 7.25 17.92 -11.23
N THR A 33 8.03 17.27 -10.36
CA THR A 33 8.26 15.82 -10.42
C THR A 33 6.96 15.08 -10.14
N GLU A 34 6.63 14.13 -11.00
CA GLU A 34 5.48 13.24 -10.84
C GLU A 34 5.84 12.13 -9.86
N LEU A 35 4.98 11.94 -8.86
CA LEU A 35 5.19 11.01 -7.75
C LEU A 35 3.86 10.35 -7.39
N TRP A 36 3.92 9.20 -6.71
CA TRP A 36 2.75 8.59 -6.09
C TRP A 36 2.68 8.93 -4.61
N LEU A 37 1.48 9.30 -4.15
CA LEU A 37 1.14 9.37 -2.74
C LEU A 37 0.41 8.07 -2.36
N GLY A 38 1.00 7.29 -1.47
CA GLY A 38 0.32 6.16 -0.83
C GLY A 38 -0.34 6.62 0.47
N VAL A 39 -1.63 6.30 0.63
CA VAL A 39 -2.38 6.51 1.86
C VAL A 39 -2.80 5.15 2.41
N ASP A 40 -2.33 4.81 3.60
CA ASP A 40 -2.66 3.57 4.30
C ASP A 40 -3.10 3.83 5.75
N ALA A 41 -3.35 2.75 6.50
CA ALA A 41 -3.79 2.85 7.89
C ALA A 41 -2.69 3.33 8.87
N LEU A 42 -1.42 3.32 8.45
CA LEU A 42 -0.26 3.72 9.25
C LEU A 42 0.14 5.17 8.97
N GLY A 43 -0.06 5.67 7.74
CA GLY A 43 0.24 7.05 7.38
C GLY A 43 0.25 7.32 5.87
N LEU A 44 1.23 8.15 5.47
CA LEU A 44 1.41 8.63 4.11
C LEU A 44 2.81 8.29 3.61
N ASN A 45 2.90 7.70 2.41
CA ASN A 45 4.15 7.31 1.76
C ASN A 45 4.29 8.02 0.41
N ILE A 46 5.52 8.25 -0.04
CA ILE A 46 5.83 8.86 -1.35
C ILE A 46 6.67 7.86 -2.15
N TYR A 47 6.24 7.57 -3.37
CA TYR A 47 6.95 6.68 -4.30
C TYR A 47 7.30 7.43 -5.59
N GLU A 48 8.37 6.99 -6.25
CA GLU A 48 8.68 7.44 -7.61
C GLU A 48 7.70 6.80 -8.60
N HIS A 49 7.48 7.42 -9.77
CA HIS A 49 6.51 6.92 -10.74
C HIS A 49 6.99 5.64 -11.48
N ASP A 50 8.30 5.39 -11.46
CA ASP A 50 8.95 4.31 -12.21
C ASP A 50 9.27 3.07 -11.34
N ASP A 51 8.94 3.10 -10.04
CA ASP A 51 9.02 1.98 -9.10
C ASP A 51 7.67 1.26 -8.97
#